data_AF-A0A1M2Z4P3-F1
#
_entry.id   AF-A0A1M2Z4P3-F1
#
_cell.length_a   1.000
_cell.length_b   1.000
_cell.length_c   1.000
_cell.angle_alpha   90.00
_cell.angle_beta   90.00
_cell.angle_gamma   90.00
#
_symmetry.space_group_name_H-M   'P 1'
#
loop_
_entity.id
_entity.type
_entity.pdbx_description
1 polymer ?
#
loop_
_entity_poly.entity_id
_entity_poly.type
_entity_poly.pdbx_seq_one_letter_code
_entity_poly.pdbx_strand_id
1 'polypeptide(L)'
;MAAFDSDHVIDYAENFLVSYGAEDWSDADHHNFEYEIEQIVDGLSRTLRKHFANWIRGLAIPLLGTVPLVNCINRRAKFLNFNYTPTLQALYGVQPRQVLHIHGSAVDPDSLIVLGHGWERQANELLSRQVDEDTDTRVAGGYRLIDDYFDDTFKPTETILAQNQAFFDGLADVTDVFILGHALADVDALYIAEIVNKVPVTTRWTISWHKTPETERNRFSGYDLNAELVRFAPLSTL
;
A
#
# COMPACT_ATOMS: atom_id res chain seq x y z
N MET A 1 3.43 2.90 11.31
CA MET A 1 4.25 2.50 10.15
C MET A 1 5.51 3.35 10.21
N ALA A 2 6.69 2.77 9.95
CA ALA A 2 7.88 3.58 9.72
C ALA A 2 7.64 4.35 8.41
N ALA A 3 7.62 5.67 8.49
CA ALA A 3 7.64 6.52 7.30
C ALA A 3 9.11 6.63 6.85
N PHE A 4 9.34 6.75 5.55
CA PHE A 4 10.65 7.12 5.05
C PHE A 4 10.97 8.54 5.54
N ASP A 5 12.06 8.68 6.29
CA ASP A 5 12.53 9.94 6.85
C ASP A 5 13.63 10.50 5.95
N SER A 6 13.25 11.37 5.02
CA SER A 6 14.17 11.97 4.06
C SER A 6 15.26 12.78 4.76
N ASP A 7 14.92 13.46 5.85
CA ASP A 7 15.84 14.35 6.57
C ASP A 7 16.95 13.53 7.22
N HIS A 8 16.61 12.41 7.86
CA HIS A 8 17.62 11.49 8.40
C HIS A 8 18.52 10.90 7.31
N VAL A 9 17.98 10.60 6.12
CA VAL A 9 18.79 10.08 5.00
C VAL A 9 19.75 11.15 4.48
N ILE A 10 19.29 12.39 4.36
CA ILE A 10 20.11 13.53 3.95
C ILE A 10 21.19 13.81 4.99
N ASP A 11 20.83 13.94 6.28
CA ASP A 11 21.78 14.16 7.39
C ASP A 11 22.87 13.08 7.44
N TYR A 12 22.52 11.83 7.15
CA TYR A 12 23.49 10.75 7.04
C TYR A 12 24.43 10.96 5.84
N ALA A 13 23.87 11.23 4.66
CA ALA A 13 24.63 11.42 3.43
C ALA A 13 25.54 12.66 3.46
N GLU A 14 25.16 13.71 4.21
CA GLU A 14 25.98 14.92 4.40
C GLU A 14 27.37 14.62 4.99
N ASN A 15 27.52 13.54 5.76
CA ASN A 15 28.83 13.10 6.26
C ASN A 15 29.81 12.73 5.13
N PHE A 16 29.31 12.55 3.91
CA PHE A 16 30.06 12.20 2.73
C PHE A 16 30.12 13.36 1.72
N LEU A 17 29.60 14.54 2.07
CA LEU A 17 29.67 15.74 1.26
C LEU A 17 30.96 16.52 1.54
N VAL A 18 32.08 16.01 1.02
CA VAL A 18 33.39 16.65 1.18
C VAL A 18 33.44 17.97 0.41
N SER A 19 34.04 19.01 1.01
CA SER A 19 34.25 20.31 0.37
C SER A 19 35.23 20.19 -0.80
N TYR A 20 34.97 20.91 -1.90
CA TYR A 20 35.85 20.97 -3.06
C TYR A 20 37.27 21.47 -2.75
N GLY A 21 37.47 22.14 -1.61
CA GLY A 21 38.77 22.64 -1.16
C GLY A 21 39.49 21.76 -0.14
N ALA A 22 39.00 20.55 0.16
CA ALA A 22 39.63 19.68 1.16
C ALA A 22 41.00 19.17 0.69
N GLU A 23 41.97 19.07 1.59
CA GLU A 23 43.35 18.63 1.26
C GLU A 23 43.41 17.16 0.81
N ASP A 24 42.47 16.35 1.27
CA ASP A 24 42.30 14.92 0.96
C ASP A 24 41.22 14.65 -0.12
N TRP A 25 40.77 15.70 -0.81
CA TRP A 25 39.76 15.59 -1.85
C TRP A 25 40.19 14.67 -3.00
N SER A 26 39.24 13.87 -3.47
CA SER A 26 39.37 12.96 -4.60
C SER A 26 38.21 13.10 -5.58
N ASP A 27 38.41 12.68 -6.83
CA ASP A 27 37.34 12.66 -7.84
C ASP A 27 36.12 11.82 -7.40
N ALA A 28 36.30 10.84 -6.50
CA ALA A 28 35.19 10.04 -5.97
C ALA A 28 34.24 10.87 -5.09
N ASP A 29 34.73 11.94 -4.45
CA ASP A 29 33.93 12.83 -3.60
C ASP A 29 32.90 13.65 -4.39
N HIS A 30 32.98 13.64 -5.73
CA HIS A 30 31.90 14.13 -6.57
C HIS A 30 30.62 13.29 -6.47
N HIS A 31 30.70 12.02 -6.06
CA HIS A 31 29.58 11.08 -6.13
C HIS A 31 29.21 10.49 -4.78
N ASN A 32 30.04 10.63 -3.74
CA ASN A 32 29.83 9.96 -2.46
C ASN A 32 28.47 10.29 -1.81
N PHE A 33 28.07 11.57 -1.79
CA PHE A 33 26.75 11.97 -1.26
C PHE A 33 25.58 11.30 -2.01
N GLU A 34 25.58 11.38 -3.35
CA GLU A 34 24.54 10.79 -4.19
C GLU A 34 24.53 9.26 -4.06
N TYR A 35 25.71 8.64 -4.01
CA TYR A 35 25.88 7.20 -3.89
C TYR A 35 25.28 6.66 -2.59
N GLU A 36 25.53 7.31 -1.45
CA GLU A 36 24.96 6.88 -0.16
C GLU A 36 23.44 6.95 -0.16
N ILE A 37 22.87 8.01 -0.74
CA ILE A 37 21.41 8.13 -0.93
C ILE A 37 20.91 7.00 -1.84
N GLU A 38 21.55 6.76 -2.99
CA GLU A 38 21.19 5.70 -3.93
C GLU A 38 21.15 4.32 -3.26
N GLN A 39 22.18 3.98 -2.47
CA GLN A 39 22.24 2.70 -1.75
C GLN A 39 21.07 2.54 -0.77
N ILE A 40 20.73 3.61 -0.04
CA ILE A 40 19.62 3.61 0.91
C ILE A 40 18.29 3.44 0.17
N VAL A 41 18.03 4.24 -0.87
CA VAL A 41 16.75 4.20 -1.58
C VAL A 41 16.56 2.92 -2.38
N ASP A 42 17.60 2.37 -3.00
CA ASP A 42 17.55 1.09 -3.72
C ASP A 42 17.32 -0.09 -2.75
N GLY A 43 18.01 -0.05 -1.61
CA GLY A 43 17.81 -1.00 -0.50
C GLY A 43 16.37 -1.01 0.01
N LEU A 44 15.80 0.18 0.22
CA LEU A 44 14.44 0.34 0.74
C LEU A 44 13.34 0.10 -0.31
N SER A 45 13.63 0.24 -1.60
CA SER A 45 12.66 0.02 -2.67
C SER A 45 12.73 -1.42 -3.19
N ARG A 46 13.73 -1.75 -4.02
CA ARG A 46 13.83 -3.04 -4.73
C ARG A 46 14.11 -4.19 -3.78
N THR A 47 15.06 -4.00 -2.87
CA THR A 47 15.49 -5.07 -1.96
C THR A 47 14.42 -5.39 -0.93
N LEU A 48 13.79 -4.37 -0.33
CA LEU A 48 12.62 -4.58 0.54
C LEU A 48 11.47 -5.28 -0.17
N ARG A 49 11.09 -4.83 -1.37
CA ARG A 49 10.02 -5.46 -2.16
C ARG A 49 10.31 -6.93 -2.44
N LYS A 50 11.54 -7.25 -2.84
CA LYS A 50 12.00 -8.62 -3.07
C LYS A 50 11.94 -9.47 -1.81
N HIS A 51 12.46 -8.97 -0.68
CA HIS A 51 12.44 -9.70 0.58
C HIS A 51 11.01 -9.90 1.11
N PHE A 52 10.16 -8.88 1.01
CA PHE A 52 8.76 -8.99 1.38
C PHE A 52 8.05 -10.04 0.51
N ALA A 53 8.24 -10.00 -0.81
CA ALA A 53 7.65 -10.97 -1.73
C ALA A 53 8.16 -12.40 -1.44
N ASN A 54 9.44 -12.58 -1.10
CA ASN A 54 9.96 -13.89 -0.70
C ASN A 54 9.39 -14.36 0.64
N TRP A 55 9.31 -13.45 1.63
CA TRP A 55 8.76 -13.75 2.94
C TRP A 55 7.28 -14.14 2.86
N ILE A 56 6.45 -13.36 2.15
CA ILE A 56 5.01 -13.61 2.05
C ILE A 56 4.71 -14.92 1.31
N ARG A 57 5.52 -15.27 0.29
CA ARG A 57 5.45 -16.57 -0.42
C ARG A 57 5.87 -17.75 0.46
N GLY A 58 6.70 -17.51 1.47
CA GLY A 58 7.13 -18.52 2.44
C GLY A 58 6.16 -18.72 3.62
N LEU A 59 5.10 -17.92 3.75
CA LEU A 59 4.17 -18.04 4.86
C LEU A 59 3.34 -19.32 4.76
N ALA A 60 3.34 -20.10 5.84
CA ALA A 60 2.45 -21.25 5.98
C ALA A 60 1.02 -20.76 6.27
N ILE A 61 0.05 -21.25 5.50
CA ILE A 61 -1.36 -21.05 5.80
C ILE A 61 -1.76 -21.95 6.97
N PRO A 62 -2.47 -21.42 7.99
CA PRO A 62 -2.96 -22.24 9.09
C PRO A 62 -3.77 -23.44 8.61
N LEU A 63 -3.76 -24.52 9.38
CA LEU A 63 -4.61 -25.66 9.10
C LEU A 63 -6.06 -25.34 9.53
N LEU A 64 -7.01 -25.90 8.79
CA LEU A 64 -8.42 -25.76 9.15
C LEU A 64 -8.65 -26.28 10.57
N GLY A 65 -9.28 -25.47 11.43
CA GLY A 65 -9.54 -25.81 12.83
C GLY A 65 -8.45 -25.40 13.82
N THR A 66 -7.31 -24.87 13.38
CA THR A 66 -6.28 -24.32 14.30
C THR A 66 -6.48 -22.83 14.61
N VAL A 67 -7.38 -22.17 13.89
CA VAL A 67 -7.72 -20.75 14.06
C VAL A 67 -9.23 -20.56 14.02
N PRO A 68 -9.79 -19.57 14.74
CA PRO A 68 -11.19 -19.21 14.62
C PRO A 68 -11.47 -18.69 13.21
N LEU A 69 -12.59 -19.15 12.62
CA LEU A 69 -13.03 -18.74 11.29
C LEU A 69 -14.13 -17.69 11.40
N VAL A 70 -14.20 -16.83 10.37
CA VAL A 70 -15.30 -15.88 10.18
C VAL A 70 -16.46 -16.61 9.50
N ASN A 71 -17.65 -16.51 10.06
CA ASN A 71 -18.80 -17.32 9.63
C ASN A 71 -19.55 -16.73 8.43
N CYS A 72 -19.43 -15.42 8.17
CA CYS A 72 -20.15 -14.71 7.13
C CYS A 72 -19.53 -14.86 5.73
N ILE A 73 -18.48 -15.68 5.58
CA ILE A 73 -17.83 -15.89 4.28
C ILE A 73 -18.72 -16.74 3.36
N ASN A 74 -19.42 -16.07 2.44
CA ASN A 74 -20.20 -16.71 1.40
C ASN A 74 -19.31 -17.10 0.21
N ARG A 75 -19.11 -18.40 -0.02
CA ARG A 75 -18.32 -18.93 -1.14
C ARG A 75 -18.81 -18.53 -2.54
N ARG A 76 -20.00 -17.95 -2.69
CA ARG A 76 -20.55 -17.45 -3.97
C ARG A 76 -20.39 -15.93 -4.15
N ALA A 77 -19.88 -15.23 -3.14
CA ALA A 77 -19.63 -13.79 -3.21
C ALA A 77 -18.42 -13.47 -4.11
N LYS A 78 -18.27 -12.17 -4.39
CA LYS A 78 -17.05 -11.59 -4.98
C LYS A 78 -16.15 -11.12 -3.84
N PHE A 79 -14.85 -11.31 -3.98
CA PHE A 79 -13.85 -10.95 -2.97
C PHE A 79 -12.82 -10.02 -3.58
N LEU A 80 -12.76 -8.79 -3.07
CA LEU A 80 -11.59 -7.93 -3.24
C LEU A 80 -10.66 -8.19 -2.06
N ASN A 81 -9.50 -8.77 -2.33
CA ASN A 81 -8.55 -9.19 -1.31
C ASN A 81 -7.31 -8.30 -1.32
N PHE A 82 -7.11 -7.59 -0.21
CA PHE A 82 -5.94 -6.74 0.02
C PHE A 82 -4.74 -7.55 0.56
N ASN A 83 -4.99 -8.79 0.99
CA ASN A 83 -3.93 -9.73 1.38
C ASN A 83 -3.38 -10.48 0.16
N TYR A 84 -2.10 -10.81 0.24
CA TYR A 84 -1.39 -11.54 -0.81
C TYR A 84 -1.61 -13.05 -0.74
N THR A 85 -1.93 -13.59 0.45
CA THR A 85 -2.01 -15.04 0.69
C THR A 85 -3.36 -15.64 0.25
N PRO A 86 -3.40 -16.93 -0.14
CA PRO A 86 -4.62 -17.60 -0.57
C PRO A 86 -5.52 -18.07 0.58
N THR A 87 -5.65 -17.26 1.65
CA THR A 87 -6.39 -17.64 2.87
C THR A 87 -7.86 -17.95 2.57
N LEU A 88 -8.51 -17.18 1.69
CA LEU A 88 -9.91 -17.41 1.28
C LEU A 88 -10.09 -18.75 0.56
N GLN A 89 -9.13 -19.11 -0.29
CA GLN A 89 -9.15 -20.36 -1.03
C GLN A 89 -8.88 -21.54 -0.08
N ALA A 90 -7.82 -21.44 0.74
CA ALA A 90 -7.34 -22.53 1.58
C ALA A 90 -8.25 -22.83 2.79
N LEU A 91 -8.73 -21.81 3.50
CA LEU A 91 -9.54 -22.00 4.72
C LEU A 91 -11.03 -22.00 4.43
N TYR A 92 -11.48 -21.19 3.46
CA TYR A 92 -12.91 -21.00 3.21
C TYR A 92 -13.38 -21.70 1.94
N GLY A 93 -12.51 -22.28 1.12
CA GLY A 93 -12.89 -23.00 -0.10
C GLY A 93 -13.50 -22.10 -1.18
N VAL A 94 -13.14 -20.81 -1.19
CA VAL A 94 -13.56 -19.86 -2.23
C VAL A 94 -12.83 -20.18 -3.54
N GLN A 95 -13.54 -20.16 -4.67
CA GLN A 95 -12.90 -20.44 -5.95
C GLN A 95 -11.98 -19.27 -6.37
N PRO A 96 -10.79 -19.53 -6.96
CA PRO A 96 -9.86 -18.47 -7.35
C PRO A 96 -10.48 -17.38 -8.24
N ARG A 97 -11.37 -17.75 -9.16
CA ARG A 97 -12.09 -16.81 -10.05
C ARG A 97 -12.98 -15.78 -9.35
N GLN A 98 -13.25 -15.98 -8.05
CA GLN A 98 -14.06 -15.08 -7.25
C GLN A 98 -13.23 -14.11 -6.40
N VAL A 99 -11.91 -14.30 -6.39
CA VAL A 99 -10.97 -13.52 -5.58
C VAL A 99 -10.09 -12.68 -6.50
N LEU A 100 -10.26 -11.37 -6.43
CA LEU A 100 -9.31 -10.42 -6.99
C LEU A 100 -8.29 -10.04 -5.90
N HIS A 101 -7.04 -10.46 -6.08
CA HIS A 101 -5.94 -9.99 -5.25
C HIS A 101 -5.43 -8.65 -5.79
N ILE A 102 -5.95 -7.54 -5.27
CA ILE A 102 -5.73 -6.20 -5.85
C ILE A 102 -4.27 -5.73 -5.78
N HIS A 103 -3.47 -6.34 -4.89
CA HIS A 103 -2.05 -6.05 -4.73
C HIS A 103 -1.14 -7.21 -5.18
N GLY A 104 -1.67 -8.14 -5.98
CA GLY A 104 -0.94 -9.33 -6.40
C GLY A 104 -1.07 -10.50 -5.42
N SER A 105 -0.71 -11.68 -5.89
CA SER A 105 -0.90 -12.95 -5.17
C SER A 105 0.44 -13.61 -4.87
N ALA A 106 0.60 -14.09 -3.63
CA ALA A 106 1.75 -14.87 -3.21
C ALA A 106 1.75 -16.30 -3.81
N VAL A 107 0.65 -16.75 -4.41
CA VAL A 107 0.61 -18.08 -5.06
C VAL A 107 1.23 -18.03 -6.46
N ASP A 108 1.15 -16.88 -7.12
CA ASP A 108 1.65 -16.69 -8.46
C ASP A 108 3.11 -16.18 -8.39
N PRO A 109 4.10 -16.98 -8.85
CA PRO A 109 5.50 -16.58 -8.84
C PRO A 109 5.78 -15.33 -9.67
N ASP A 110 5.00 -15.13 -10.74
CA ASP A 110 5.16 -14.03 -11.70
C ASP A 110 4.32 -12.80 -11.31
N SER A 111 3.49 -12.91 -10.27
CA SER A 111 2.68 -11.79 -9.79
C SER A 111 3.56 -10.70 -9.21
N LEU A 112 3.38 -9.48 -9.72
CA LEU A 112 3.94 -8.26 -9.16
C LEU A 112 3.23 -7.96 -7.84
N ILE A 113 3.97 -8.13 -6.74
CA ILE A 113 3.49 -7.77 -5.40
C ILE A 113 3.55 -6.25 -5.26
N VAL A 114 2.38 -5.64 -5.16
CA VAL A 114 2.24 -4.20 -4.99
C VAL A 114 2.49 -3.84 -3.53
N LEU A 115 3.57 -3.12 -3.29
CA LEU A 115 3.93 -2.56 -1.99
C LEU A 115 4.11 -1.07 -2.15
N GLY A 116 3.51 -0.29 -1.27
CA GLY A 116 3.69 1.15 -1.32
C GLY A 116 2.78 1.92 -0.40
N HIS A 117 3.17 3.18 -0.24
CA HIS A 117 2.36 4.22 0.35
C HIS A 117 1.40 4.72 -0.74
N GLY A 118 0.11 4.88 -0.40
CA GLY A 118 -0.86 5.53 -1.28
C GLY A 118 -0.79 7.06 -1.19
N TRP A 119 0.37 7.60 -0.80
CA TRP A 119 0.58 9.05 -0.69
C TRP A 119 1.16 9.56 -1.99
N GLU A 120 0.34 10.25 -2.78
CA GLU A 120 0.81 11.00 -3.94
C GLU A 120 1.45 12.28 -3.41
N ARG A 121 2.77 12.41 -3.57
CA ARG A 121 3.46 13.61 -3.08
C ARG A 121 2.98 14.82 -3.85
N GLN A 122 2.62 15.86 -3.12
CA GLN A 122 2.26 17.10 -3.76
C GLN A 122 3.48 17.74 -4.40
N ALA A 123 3.22 18.52 -5.43
CA ALA A 123 4.25 19.12 -6.25
C ALA A 123 5.21 20.02 -5.43
N ASN A 124 4.74 20.62 -4.33
CA ASN A 124 5.53 21.42 -3.38
C ASN A 124 6.33 20.58 -2.36
N GLU A 125 6.06 19.28 -2.25
CA GLU A 125 6.77 18.36 -1.37
C GLU A 125 8.05 17.84 -2.02
N LEU A 126 8.18 17.92 -3.35
CA LEU A 126 9.36 17.48 -4.12
C LEU A 126 10.62 18.23 -3.72
N LEU A 127 11.66 17.49 -3.31
CA LEU A 127 12.95 18.06 -2.89
C LEU A 127 13.67 18.70 -4.08
N SER A 128 13.52 18.13 -5.27
CA SER A 128 14.04 18.67 -6.52
C SER A 128 13.56 20.09 -6.84
N ARG A 129 12.44 20.54 -6.27
CA ARG A 129 11.94 21.91 -6.44
C ARG A 129 12.52 22.92 -5.44
N GLN A 130 13.21 22.43 -4.42
CA GLN A 130 13.95 23.26 -3.48
C GLN A 130 15.36 23.60 -4.01
N VAL A 131 15.77 22.99 -5.12
CA VAL A 131 17.05 23.24 -5.81
C VAL A 131 16.99 24.58 -6.53
N ASP A 132 18.00 25.41 -6.28
CA ASP A 132 18.26 26.68 -6.96
C ASP A 132 19.66 26.72 -7.60
N GLU A 133 20.09 27.90 -8.06
CA GLU A 133 21.38 28.09 -8.72
C GLU A 133 22.59 27.97 -7.79
N ASP A 134 22.39 28.15 -6.49
CA ASP A 134 23.44 28.08 -5.47
C ASP A 134 23.57 26.68 -4.85
N THR A 135 22.61 25.80 -5.15
CA THR A 135 22.59 24.43 -4.64
C THR A 135 23.72 23.59 -5.24
N ASP A 136 24.50 22.91 -4.40
CA ASP A 136 25.54 21.97 -4.84
C ASP A 136 24.92 20.90 -5.76
N THR A 137 25.52 20.68 -6.92
CA THR A 137 25.02 19.73 -7.93
C THR A 137 24.82 18.32 -7.38
N ARG A 138 25.64 17.92 -6.39
CA ARG A 138 25.57 16.62 -5.72
C ARG A 138 24.34 16.53 -4.81
N VAL A 139 24.04 17.61 -4.10
CA VAL A 139 22.83 17.72 -3.27
C VAL A 139 21.60 17.68 -4.17
N ALA A 140 21.61 18.43 -5.27
CA ALA A 140 20.53 18.43 -6.25
C ALA A 140 20.29 17.05 -6.90
N GLY A 141 21.32 16.23 -7.09
CA GLY A 141 21.15 14.85 -7.55
C GLY A 141 20.60 13.93 -6.47
N GLY A 142 21.09 14.03 -5.23
CA GLY A 142 20.54 13.27 -4.10
C GLY A 142 19.06 13.55 -3.84
N TYR A 143 18.63 14.81 -3.94
CA TYR A 143 17.21 15.17 -3.83
C TYR A 143 16.34 14.53 -4.91
N ARG A 144 16.86 14.44 -6.14
CA ARG A 144 16.18 13.73 -7.23
C ARG A 144 16.07 12.23 -6.95
N LEU A 145 17.10 11.59 -6.41
CA LEU A 145 17.05 10.18 -6.03
C LEU A 145 15.98 9.88 -4.96
N ILE A 146 15.81 10.79 -4.00
CA ILE A 146 14.74 10.67 -2.99
C ILE A 146 13.36 10.88 -3.64
N ASP A 147 13.21 11.85 -4.53
CA ASP A 147 11.96 12.05 -5.26
C ASP A 147 11.60 10.82 -6.11
N ASP A 148 12.56 10.28 -6.87
CA ASP A 148 12.41 9.07 -7.67
C ASP A 148 12.07 7.85 -6.80
N TYR A 149 12.63 7.75 -5.58
CA TYR A 149 12.26 6.70 -4.62
C TYR A 149 10.78 6.73 -4.25
N PHE A 150 10.24 7.92 -3.97
CA PHE A 150 8.83 8.06 -3.63
C PHE A 150 7.95 7.71 -4.82
N ASP A 151 8.33 8.11 -6.04
CA ASP A 151 7.61 7.76 -7.27
C ASP A 151 7.66 6.25 -7.54
N ASP A 152 8.82 5.62 -7.40
CA ASP A 152 9.01 4.17 -7.57
C ASP A 152 8.27 3.36 -6.50
N THR A 153 8.17 3.89 -5.28
CA THR A 153 7.49 3.24 -4.14
C THR A 153 6.01 3.60 -4.01
N PHE A 154 5.53 4.56 -4.79
CA PHE A 154 4.13 4.94 -4.85
C PHE A 154 3.27 3.74 -5.31
N LYS A 155 2.14 3.52 -4.62
CA LYS A 155 1.17 2.54 -5.07
C LYS A 155 0.41 3.14 -6.27
N PRO A 156 0.50 2.58 -7.49
CA PRO A 156 -0.13 3.13 -8.68
C PRO A 156 -1.64 2.82 -8.70
N THR A 157 -2.36 3.30 -7.70
CA THR A 157 -3.74 2.92 -7.38
C THR A 157 -4.68 3.17 -8.55
N GLU A 158 -4.57 4.32 -9.22
CA GLU A 158 -5.38 4.63 -10.40
C GLU A 158 -5.16 3.65 -11.55
N THR A 159 -3.90 3.25 -11.79
CA THR A 159 -3.57 2.26 -12.82
C THR A 159 -4.14 0.89 -12.44
N ILE A 160 -4.05 0.50 -11.16
CA ILE A 160 -4.60 -0.77 -10.66
C ILE A 160 -6.13 -0.76 -10.78
N LEU A 161 -6.80 0.34 -10.46
CA LEU A 161 -8.24 0.50 -10.63
C LEU A 161 -8.63 0.34 -12.11
N ALA A 162 -7.95 1.06 -13.01
CA ALA A 162 -8.21 0.99 -14.44
C ALA A 162 -8.02 -0.42 -15.02
N GLN A 163 -6.97 -1.12 -14.60
CA GLN A 163 -6.71 -2.52 -15.01
C GLN A 163 -7.80 -3.49 -14.52
N ASN A 164 -8.45 -3.18 -13.40
CA ASN A 164 -9.46 -4.02 -12.76
C ASN A 164 -10.88 -3.49 -12.94
N GLN A 165 -11.11 -2.56 -13.87
CA GLN A 165 -12.41 -1.91 -14.07
C GLN A 165 -13.56 -2.91 -14.25
N ALA A 166 -13.32 -4.03 -14.94
CA ALA A 166 -14.31 -5.09 -15.13
C ALA A 166 -14.81 -5.71 -13.82
N PHE A 167 -13.96 -5.80 -12.79
CA PHE A 167 -14.37 -6.26 -11.46
C PHE A 167 -15.30 -5.22 -10.81
N PHE A 168 -14.91 -3.95 -10.83
CA PHE A 168 -15.63 -2.84 -10.20
C PHE A 168 -16.97 -2.54 -10.89
N ASP A 169 -17.01 -2.54 -12.22
CA ASP A 169 -18.26 -2.41 -12.98
C ASP A 169 -19.23 -3.56 -12.70
N GLY A 170 -18.70 -4.73 -12.35
CA GLY A 170 -19.48 -5.88 -11.93
C GLY A 170 -20.12 -5.73 -10.54
N LEU A 171 -19.98 -4.61 -9.83
CA LEU A 171 -20.54 -4.44 -8.48
C LEU A 171 -21.98 -3.88 -8.47
N ALA A 172 -22.54 -3.55 -9.63
CA ALA A 172 -23.84 -2.88 -9.76
C ALA A 172 -25.05 -3.68 -9.22
N ASP A 173 -24.92 -4.99 -9.01
CA ASP A 173 -25.96 -5.86 -8.46
C ASP A 173 -25.72 -6.30 -7.00
N VAL A 174 -24.69 -5.75 -6.35
CA VAL A 174 -24.30 -6.13 -4.99
C VAL A 174 -25.25 -5.53 -3.95
N THR A 175 -25.90 -6.38 -3.16
CA THR A 175 -26.83 -5.95 -2.10
C THR A 175 -26.17 -5.76 -0.74
N ASP A 176 -25.05 -6.47 -0.49
CA ASP A 176 -24.38 -6.49 0.80
C ASP A 176 -22.86 -6.46 0.60
N VAL A 177 -22.18 -5.54 1.29
CA VAL A 177 -20.73 -5.43 1.33
C VAL A 177 -20.24 -5.72 2.74
N PHE A 178 -19.21 -6.56 2.84
CA PHE A 178 -18.53 -6.89 4.09
C PHE A 178 -17.08 -6.46 4.01
N ILE A 179 -16.65 -5.59 4.93
CA ILE A 179 -15.25 -5.19 5.09
C ILE A 179 -14.70 -5.92 6.30
N LEU A 180 -13.81 -6.88 6.07
CA LEU A 180 -13.29 -7.80 7.09
C LEU A 180 -11.80 -7.59 7.33
N GLY A 181 -11.43 -7.29 8.57
CA GLY A 181 -10.02 -7.15 8.99
C GLY A 181 -9.24 -6.03 8.28
N HIS A 182 -9.94 -5.08 7.66
CA HIS A 182 -9.32 -3.98 6.91
C HIS A 182 -9.16 -2.74 7.78
N ALA A 183 -8.00 -2.08 7.70
CA ALA A 183 -7.71 -0.90 8.52
C ALA A 183 -8.41 0.38 8.04
N LEU A 184 -8.92 0.40 6.80
CA LEU A 184 -9.52 1.57 6.15
C LEU A 184 -8.58 2.79 6.15
N ALA A 185 -7.28 2.53 6.00
CA ALA A 185 -6.28 3.60 5.98
C ALA A 185 -6.38 4.41 4.69
N ASP A 186 -5.92 5.66 4.73
CA ASP A 186 -6.02 6.61 3.61
C ASP A 186 -5.36 6.08 2.34
N VAL A 187 -4.29 5.28 2.49
CA VAL A 187 -3.57 4.62 1.38
C VAL A 187 -4.42 3.64 0.55
N ASP A 188 -5.57 3.21 1.08
CA ASP A 188 -6.52 2.33 0.40
C ASP A 188 -7.87 3.02 0.12
N ALA A 189 -8.00 4.32 0.46
CA ALA A 189 -9.27 5.04 0.39
C ALA A 189 -9.84 5.10 -1.03
N LEU A 190 -9.00 5.23 -2.06
CA LEU A 190 -9.43 5.24 -3.46
C LEU A 190 -10.12 3.93 -3.87
N TYR A 191 -9.65 2.77 -3.37
CA TYR A 191 -10.33 1.49 -3.64
C TYR A 191 -11.71 1.45 -2.99
N ILE A 192 -11.84 1.94 -1.75
CA ILE A 192 -13.11 1.97 -1.04
C ILE A 192 -14.07 2.96 -1.71
N ALA A 193 -13.60 4.13 -2.11
CA ALA A 193 -14.38 5.12 -2.86
C ALA A 193 -14.90 4.55 -4.18
N GLU A 194 -14.07 3.81 -4.94
CA GLU A 194 -14.51 3.15 -6.16
C GLU A 194 -15.61 2.11 -5.90
N ILE A 195 -15.49 1.31 -4.83
CA ILE A 195 -16.56 0.37 -4.45
C ILE A 195 -17.86 1.13 -4.13
N VAL A 196 -17.78 2.18 -3.31
CA VAL A 196 -18.93 3.02 -2.93
C VAL A 196 -19.63 3.58 -4.17
N ASN A 197 -18.86 4.05 -5.15
CA ASN A 197 -19.39 4.60 -6.39
C ASN A 197 -20.04 3.56 -7.33
N LYS A 198 -19.63 2.29 -7.23
CA LYS A 198 -20.06 1.23 -8.16
C LYS A 198 -21.18 0.35 -7.62
N VAL A 199 -21.39 0.31 -6.30
CA VAL A 199 -22.51 -0.41 -5.70
C VAL A 199 -23.79 0.45 -5.70
N PRO A 200 -24.98 -0.16 -5.67
CA PRO A 200 -26.23 0.56 -5.46
C PRO A 200 -26.24 1.39 -4.16
N VAL A 201 -26.91 2.53 -4.16
CA VAL A 201 -27.12 3.37 -2.95
C VAL A 201 -27.91 2.67 -1.84
N THR A 202 -28.59 1.56 -2.16
CA THR A 202 -29.35 0.73 -1.23
C THR A 202 -28.54 -0.41 -0.62
N THR A 203 -27.25 -0.55 -0.98
CA THR A 203 -26.37 -1.62 -0.52
C THR A 203 -26.12 -1.50 0.98
N ARG A 204 -26.22 -2.62 1.70
CA ARG A 204 -25.94 -2.70 3.14
C ARG A 204 -24.46 -2.96 3.38
N TRP A 205 -23.87 -2.25 4.33
CA TRP A 205 -22.47 -2.34 4.66
C TRP A 205 -22.27 -2.89 6.07
N THR A 206 -21.41 -3.90 6.19
CA THR A 206 -20.96 -4.43 7.47
C THR A 206 -19.44 -4.26 7.57
N ILE A 207 -18.99 -3.42 8.50
CA ILE A 207 -17.57 -3.17 8.74
C ILE A 207 -17.16 -3.88 10.03
N SER A 208 -16.18 -4.76 9.93
CA SER A 208 -15.64 -5.46 11.08
C SER A 208 -14.65 -4.59 11.86
N TRP A 209 -14.58 -4.76 13.17
CA TRP A 209 -13.53 -4.19 14.02
C TRP A 209 -12.97 -5.25 14.97
N HIS A 210 -11.73 -5.06 15.45
CA HIS A 210 -11.06 -6.03 16.33
C HIS A 210 -11.08 -5.63 17.81
N LYS A 211 -10.84 -4.35 18.13
CA LYS A 211 -10.78 -3.85 19.52
C LYS A 211 -11.97 -2.96 19.85
N THR A 212 -12.09 -1.84 19.14
CA THR A 212 -13.19 -0.88 19.26
C THR A 212 -13.57 -0.40 17.87
N PRO A 213 -14.83 0.02 17.64
CA PRO A 213 -15.28 0.50 16.33
C PRO A 213 -14.89 1.94 16.01
N GLU A 214 -14.30 2.70 16.96
CA GLU A 214 -14.12 4.15 16.83
C GLU A 214 -13.21 4.51 15.64
N THR A 215 -12.12 3.77 15.46
CA THR A 215 -11.16 4.04 14.39
C THR A 215 -11.80 3.80 13.02
N GLU A 216 -12.47 2.66 12.87
CA GLU A 216 -13.15 2.26 11.64
C GLU A 216 -14.34 3.18 11.35
N ARG A 217 -15.10 3.62 12.38
CA ARG A 217 -16.18 4.61 12.22
C ARG A 217 -15.64 5.94 11.70
N ASN A 218 -14.59 6.47 12.32
CA ASN A 218 -14.02 7.76 11.92
C ASN A 218 -13.44 7.71 10.50
N ARG A 219 -12.80 6.60 10.12
CA ARG A 219 -12.25 6.42 8.76
C ARG A 219 -13.34 6.21 7.72
N PHE A 220 -14.42 5.53 8.09
CA PHE A 220 -15.52 5.23 7.16
C PHE A 220 -16.55 6.38 7.06
N SER A 221 -16.59 7.32 8.01
CA SER A 221 -17.53 8.44 7.96
C SER A 221 -17.26 9.45 6.84
N GLY A 222 -16.10 9.36 6.17
CA GLY A 222 -15.78 10.19 5.01
C GLY A 222 -16.49 9.77 3.72
N TYR A 223 -17.13 8.59 3.67
CA TYR A 223 -17.86 8.12 2.51
C TYR A 223 -19.34 8.53 2.56
N ASP A 224 -19.87 9.04 1.45
CA ASP A 224 -21.27 9.49 1.33
C ASP A 224 -22.25 8.32 1.23
N LEU A 225 -22.53 7.69 2.38
CA LEU A 225 -23.42 6.55 2.52
C LEU A 225 -24.53 6.84 3.54
N ASN A 226 -25.72 6.27 3.30
CA ASN A 226 -26.79 6.32 4.29
C ASN A 226 -26.38 5.54 5.55
N ALA A 227 -26.27 6.23 6.67
CA ALA A 227 -25.87 5.67 7.96
C ALA A 227 -26.77 4.50 8.43
N GLU A 228 -28.04 4.44 8.03
CA GLU A 228 -28.95 3.33 8.37
C GLU A 228 -28.57 2.02 7.68
N LEU A 229 -27.85 2.10 6.56
CA LEU A 229 -27.37 0.94 5.81
C LEU A 229 -25.99 0.46 6.28
N VAL A 230 -25.34 1.21 7.18
CA VAL A 230 -23.98 0.93 7.64
C VAL A 230 -24.02 0.41 9.08
N ARG A 231 -23.46 -0.78 9.31
CA ARG A 231 -23.29 -1.35 10.65
C ARG A 231 -21.84 -1.74 10.92
N PHE A 232 -21.47 -1.67 12.19
CA PHE A 232 -20.15 -2.06 12.69
C PHE A 232 -20.30 -3.25 13.63
N ALA A 233 -19.52 -4.32 13.40
CA ALA A 233 -19.61 -5.54 14.19
C ALA A 233 -18.21 -6.06 14.59
N PRO A 234 -18.05 -6.68 15.77
CA PRO A 234 -16.79 -7.34 16.11
C PRO A 234 -16.52 -8.46 15.12
N LEU A 235 -15.27 -8.57 14.62
CA LEU A 235 -14.87 -9.60 13.66
C LEU A 235 -15.15 -11.02 14.17
N SER A 236 -15.06 -11.24 15.48
CA SER A 236 -15.34 -12.52 16.14
C SER A 236 -16.80 -12.95 16.12
N THR A 237 -17.72 -12.02 15.81
CA THR A 237 -19.17 -12.29 15.73
C THR A 237 -19.68 -12.44 14.31
N LEU A 238 -18.80 -12.18 13.33
CA LEU A 238 -19.10 -12.29 11.91
C LEU A 238 -18.83 -13.69 11.40
#